data_AF-A0AAW0GE98-F1
#
_entry.id   AF-A0AAW0GE98-F1
#
_cell.length_a   1.000
_cell.length_b   1.000
_cell.length_c   1.000
_cell.angle_alpha   90.00
_cell.angle_beta   90.00
_cell.angle_gamma   90.00
#
_symmetry.space_group_name_H-M   'P 1'
#
loop_
_entity.id
_entity.type
_entity.pdbx_description
1 polymer ?
#
loop_
_entity_poly.entity_id
_entity_poly.type
_entity_poly.pdbx_seq_one_letter_code
_entity_poly.pdbx_strand_id
1 'polypeptide(L)'
;MAPSQRGKTSGVSASSFLDLQAEIAKHEADFAKNKAAGQTALVGGVKRPDKKPTVWTRHNKGVQGRASRDVELEAISKPTLDAARAILERKAQVYEKLSKGKSGGLTDKQVDTLLVNFDSKLDNYESDSDDVDESLTVPKPPVNDDDLIIEYEDEFGRMRTGRKSEIPRNLLPRDPNEEPDDDYECVI
;
A
#
# COMPACT_ATOMS: atom_id res chain seq x y z
N MET A 1 33.69 -30.93 64.60
CA MET A 1 32.42 -30.24 64.31
C MET A 1 32.25 -30.15 62.80
N ALA A 2 31.04 -30.46 62.30
CA ALA A 2 30.74 -30.78 60.90
C ALA A 2 30.76 -29.56 59.93
N PRO A 3 30.96 -29.78 58.61
CA PRO A 3 30.78 -28.77 57.58
C PRO A 3 29.32 -28.73 57.06
N SER A 4 28.73 -27.54 56.88
CA SER A 4 27.34 -27.35 56.43
C SER A 4 27.20 -25.95 55.80
N GLN A 5 26.72 -25.70 54.58
CA GLN A 5 26.27 -26.50 53.44
C GLN A 5 26.79 -25.82 52.16
N ARG A 6 27.22 -26.60 51.16
CA ARG A 6 27.36 -26.09 49.79
C ARG A 6 25.95 -25.94 49.20
N GLY A 7 25.63 -24.75 48.69
CA GLY A 7 24.38 -24.45 48.03
C GLY A 7 24.11 -25.47 46.93
N LYS A 8 23.00 -26.20 47.08
CA LYS A 8 22.53 -27.18 46.11
C LYS A 8 22.17 -26.41 44.83
N THR A 9 22.86 -26.70 43.74
CA THR A 9 22.37 -26.40 42.40
C THR A 9 21.12 -27.26 42.18
N SER A 10 19.95 -26.75 42.59
CA SER A 10 18.67 -27.42 42.37
C SER A 10 18.37 -27.43 40.89
N GLY A 11 18.18 -28.64 40.34
CA GLY A 11 17.83 -28.83 38.93
C GLY A 11 16.63 -27.97 38.53
N VAL A 12 16.73 -27.38 37.34
CA VAL A 12 15.66 -26.60 36.72
C VAL A 12 14.47 -27.55 36.49
N SER A 13 13.48 -27.50 37.39
CA SER A 13 12.22 -28.24 37.24
C SER A 13 11.33 -27.51 36.24
N ALA A 14 10.52 -28.25 35.47
CA ALA A 14 9.50 -27.67 34.59
C ALA A 14 8.54 -26.73 35.34
N SER A 15 8.33 -26.95 36.64
CA SER A 15 7.54 -26.04 37.49
C SER A 15 8.21 -24.67 37.68
N SER A 16 9.54 -24.62 37.78
CA SER A 16 10.29 -23.36 37.91
C SER A 16 10.30 -22.56 36.61
N PHE A 17 10.20 -23.23 35.46
CA PHE A 17 10.05 -22.55 34.16
C PHE A 17 8.68 -21.86 34.04
N LEU A 18 7.60 -22.54 34.47
CA LEU A 18 6.26 -21.95 34.49
C LEU A 18 6.16 -20.77 35.44
N ASP A 19 6.83 -20.84 36.60
CA ASP A 19 6.88 -19.74 37.57
C ASP A 19 7.61 -18.52 37.00
N LEU A 20 8.75 -18.73 36.34
CA LEU A 20 9.47 -17.67 35.63
C LEU A 20 8.63 -17.05 34.51
N GLN A 21 7.92 -17.87 33.74
CA GLN A 21 7.05 -17.40 32.67
C GLN A 21 5.90 -16.56 33.22
N ALA A 22 5.32 -16.95 34.35
CA ALA A 22 4.29 -16.17 35.04
C ALA A 22 4.84 -14.84 35.56
N GLU A 23 6.06 -14.82 36.10
CA GLU A 23 6.72 -13.62 36.58
C GLU A 23 7.06 -12.65 35.43
N ILE A 24 7.56 -13.16 34.30
CA ILE A 24 7.80 -12.38 33.08
C ILE A 24 6.48 -11.76 32.58
N ALA A 25 5.42 -12.55 32.45
CA ALA A 25 4.12 -12.06 31.99
C ALA A 25 3.54 -10.98 32.91
N LYS A 26 3.74 -11.12 34.23
CA LYS A 26 3.35 -10.09 35.21
C LYS A 26 4.15 -8.80 35.01
N HIS A 27 5.46 -8.90 34.84
CA HIS A 27 6.31 -7.74 34.56
C HIS A 27 5.94 -7.05 33.25
N GLU A 28 5.67 -7.80 32.18
CA GLU A 28 5.24 -7.25 30.89
C GLU A 28 3.90 -6.50 31.00
N ALA A 29 2.93 -7.07 31.73
CA ALA A 29 1.65 -6.40 31.99
C ALA A 29 1.84 -5.10 32.79
N ASP A 30 2.71 -5.11 33.80
CA ASP A 30 3.03 -3.93 34.59
C ASP A 30 3.80 -2.88 33.76
N PHE A 31 4.69 -3.30 32.86
CA PHE A 31 5.36 -2.41 31.90
C PHE A 31 4.37 -1.76 30.94
N ALA A 32 3.43 -2.52 30.39
CA ALA A 32 2.39 -1.99 29.49
C ALA A 32 1.51 -0.96 30.21
N LYS A 33 1.09 -1.24 31.45
CA LYS A 33 0.32 -0.32 32.29
C LYS A 33 1.11 0.96 32.61
N ASN A 34 2.36 0.82 33.03
CA ASN A 34 3.22 1.97 33.36
C ASN A 34 3.51 2.83 32.13
N LYS A 35 3.72 2.22 30.96
CA LYS A 35 3.89 2.92 29.68
C LYS A 35 2.63 3.69 29.29
N ALA A 36 1.45 3.08 29.43
CA ALA A 36 0.17 3.75 29.18
C ALA A 36 -0.10 4.90 30.18
N ALA A 37 0.35 4.75 31.42
CA ALA A 37 0.28 5.79 32.45
C ALA A 37 1.35 6.90 32.30
N GLY A 38 2.18 6.84 31.25
CA GLY A 38 3.24 7.82 31.00
C GLY A 38 4.41 7.76 31.99
N GLN A 39 4.46 6.75 32.85
CA GLN A 39 5.60 6.48 33.73
C GLN A 39 6.73 5.93 32.84
N THR A 40 7.68 6.79 32.47
CA THR A 40 8.82 6.39 31.65
C THR A 40 9.62 5.33 32.40
N ALA A 41 9.77 4.16 31.79
CA ALA A 41 10.58 3.07 32.32
C ALA A 41 12.00 3.56 32.63
N LEU A 42 12.50 3.19 33.82
CA LEU A 42 13.89 3.41 34.22
C LEU A 42 14.81 2.79 33.15
N VAL A 43 15.44 3.62 32.32
CA VAL A 43 16.60 3.19 31.53
C VAL A 43 17.79 3.16 32.50
N GLY A 44 18.21 1.97 32.90
CA GLY A 44 19.42 1.76 33.71
C GLY A 44 19.25 1.81 35.25
N GLY A 45 18.09 1.41 35.79
CA GLY A 45 17.96 1.06 37.22
C GLY A 45 17.98 2.20 38.24
N VAL A 46 18.17 3.46 37.81
CA VAL A 46 18.14 4.63 38.71
C VAL A 46 17.01 5.57 38.30
N LYS A 47 16.05 5.81 39.21
CA LYS A 47 15.10 6.93 39.09
C LYS A 47 15.90 8.22 39.09
N ARG A 48 16.12 8.81 37.90
CA ARG A 48 16.64 10.17 37.82
C ARG A 48 15.52 11.12 38.23
N PRO A 49 15.79 12.13 39.09
CA PRO A 49 14.78 13.13 39.45
C PRO A 49 14.28 13.79 38.17
N ASP A 50 12.96 14.00 38.09
CA ASP A 50 12.19 14.44 36.93
C ASP A 50 12.91 15.56 36.17
N LYS A 51 13.73 15.17 35.18
CA LYS A 51 14.37 16.15 34.32
C LYS A 51 13.29 16.69 33.42
N LYS A 52 13.11 18.02 33.46
CA LYS A 52 12.23 18.74 32.56
C LYS A 52 12.39 18.19 31.14
N PRO A 53 11.30 17.86 30.44
CA PRO A 53 11.37 17.30 29.09
C PRO A 53 12.28 18.17 28.23
N THR A 54 13.27 17.54 27.61
CA THR A 54 14.25 18.23 26.77
C THR A 54 13.55 18.92 25.60
N VAL A 55 14.14 19.98 25.02
CA VAL A 55 13.49 20.75 23.94
C VAL A 55 13.09 19.85 22.77
N TRP A 56 13.85 18.79 22.49
CA TRP A 56 13.53 17.78 21.46
C TRP A 56 12.29 16.92 21.75
N THR A 57 11.78 16.90 22.98
CA THR A 57 10.53 16.19 23.34
C THR A 57 9.29 17.07 23.23
N ARG A 58 9.43 18.38 22.92
CA ARG A 58 8.27 19.25 22.65
C ARG A 58 7.69 18.90 21.28
N HIS A 59 6.46 18.41 21.28
CA HIS A 59 5.68 18.25 20.06
C HIS A 59 5.35 19.63 19.47
N ASN A 60 5.29 19.72 18.14
CA ASN A 60 4.91 20.96 17.46
C ASN A 60 3.47 21.37 17.85
N LYS A 61 3.25 22.67 18.04
CA LYS A 61 1.92 23.20 18.39
C LYS A 61 0.90 22.77 17.33
N GLY A 62 -0.20 22.16 17.78
CA GLY A 62 -1.29 21.74 16.92
C GLY A 62 -1.10 20.39 16.22
N VAL A 63 -0.02 19.63 16.47
CA VAL A 63 0.12 18.27 15.91
C VAL A 63 -0.99 17.34 16.40
N GLN A 64 -1.29 17.35 17.70
CA GLN A 64 -2.37 16.54 18.26
C GLN A 64 -3.74 16.91 17.68
N GLY A 65 -3.99 18.21 17.48
CA GLY A 65 -5.24 18.69 16.86
C GLY A 65 -5.30 18.45 15.35
N ARG A 66 -4.18 18.17 14.66
CA ARG A 66 -4.19 17.66 13.29
C ARG A 66 -4.48 16.16 13.29
N ALA A 67 -3.74 15.39 14.09
CA ALA A 67 -3.94 13.96 14.24
C ALA A 67 -5.38 13.59 14.63
N SER A 68 -6.02 14.33 15.54
CA SER A 68 -7.42 14.07 15.91
C SER A 68 -8.39 14.32 14.74
N ARG A 69 -8.17 15.40 13.97
CA ARG A 69 -9.00 15.75 12.82
C ARG A 69 -8.84 14.73 11.69
N ASP A 70 -7.64 14.24 11.46
CA ASP A 70 -7.37 13.22 10.45
C ASP A 70 -8.12 11.92 10.79
N VAL A 71 -8.13 11.52 12.07
CA VAL A 71 -8.91 10.37 12.56
C VAL A 71 -10.42 10.58 12.40
N GLU A 72 -10.94 11.78 12.70
CA GLU A 72 -12.36 12.11 12.51
C GLU A 72 -12.77 12.06 11.04
N LEU A 73 -11.96 12.60 10.13
CA LEU A 73 -12.20 12.57 8.69
C LEU A 73 -12.15 11.14 8.12
N GLU A 74 -11.25 10.29 8.62
CA GLU A 74 -11.23 8.87 8.28
C GLU A 74 -12.47 8.12 8.78
N ALA A 75 -12.98 8.47 9.96
CA ALA A 75 -14.20 7.86 10.51
C ALA A 75 -15.46 8.25 9.71
N ILE A 76 -15.52 9.48 9.19
CA ILE A 76 -16.61 9.96 8.34
C ILE A 76 -16.52 9.35 6.92
N SER A 77 -15.31 9.18 6.39
CA SER A 77 -15.08 8.74 5.01
C SER A 77 -15.09 7.23 4.78
N LYS A 78 -15.15 6.42 5.84
CA LYS A 78 -15.32 4.97 5.75
C LYS A 78 -16.82 4.64 5.90
N PRO A 79 -17.64 4.68 4.83
CA PRO A 79 -18.93 3.99 4.90
C PRO A 79 -18.61 2.55 5.24
N THR A 80 -19.09 2.10 6.41
CA THR A 80 -18.90 0.72 6.81
C THR A 80 -19.52 -0.17 5.74
N LEU A 81 -18.92 -1.33 5.48
CA LEU A 81 -19.47 -2.28 4.49
C LEU A 81 -20.95 -2.58 4.78
N ASP A 82 -21.33 -2.57 6.05
CA ASP A 82 -22.71 -2.76 6.49
C ASP A 82 -23.62 -1.58 6.15
N ALA A 83 -23.14 -0.33 6.19
CA ALA A 83 -23.90 0.83 5.72
C ALA A 83 -24.11 0.79 4.20
N ALA A 84 -23.08 0.43 3.44
CA ALA A 84 -23.18 0.25 1.99
C ALA A 84 -24.16 -0.88 1.63
N ARG A 85 -24.08 -2.02 2.33
CA ARG A 85 -25.03 -3.14 2.20
C ARG A 85 -26.47 -2.70 2.49
N ALA A 86 -26.71 -2.01 3.60
CA ALA A 86 -28.05 -1.55 3.97
C ALA A 86 -28.65 -0.61 2.90
N ILE A 87 -27.84 0.27 2.31
CA ILE A 87 -28.30 1.15 1.22
C ILE A 87 -28.62 0.34 -0.04
N LEU A 88 -27.76 -0.63 -0.41
CA LEU A 88 -27.99 -1.49 -1.57
C LEU A 88 -29.22 -2.37 -1.39
N GLU A 89 -29.43 -2.96 -0.21
CA GLU A 89 -30.63 -3.74 0.10
C GLU A 89 -31.89 -2.89 0.00
N ARG A 90 -31.88 -1.67 0.55
CA ARG A 90 -33.01 -0.74 0.43
C ARG A 90 -33.31 -0.42 -1.04
N LYS A 91 -32.28 -0.16 -1.84
CA LYS A 91 -32.45 0.08 -3.29
C LYS A 91 -33.02 -1.17 -3.97
N ALA A 92 -32.45 -2.34 -3.73
CA ALA A 92 -32.94 -3.61 -4.30
C ALA A 92 -34.41 -3.85 -3.99
N GLN A 93 -34.85 -3.62 -2.75
CA GLN A 93 -36.26 -3.73 -2.36
C GLN A 93 -37.17 -2.74 -3.10
N VAL A 94 -36.69 -1.52 -3.38
CA VAL A 94 -37.45 -0.53 -4.17
C VAL A 94 -37.55 -0.98 -5.62
N TYR A 95 -36.44 -1.44 -6.22
CA TYR A 95 -36.42 -1.96 -7.59
C TYR A 95 -37.32 -3.18 -7.76
N GLU A 96 -37.33 -4.11 -6.80
CA GLU A 96 -38.21 -5.29 -6.84
C GLU A 96 -39.69 -4.92 -6.73
N LYS A 97 -40.01 -3.85 -6.00
CA LYS A 97 -41.39 -3.33 -5.95
C LYS A 97 -41.78 -2.69 -7.27
N LEU A 98 -40.91 -1.87 -7.85
CA LEU A 98 -41.14 -1.21 -9.14
C LEU A 98 -41.27 -2.23 -10.28
N SER A 99 -40.44 -3.28 -10.32
CA SER A 99 -40.55 -4.36 -11.32
C SER A 99 -41.83 -5.20 -11.19
N LYS A 100 -42.44 -5.23 -10.01
CA LYS A 100 -43.75 -5.86 -9.78
C LYS A 100 -44.93 -4.90 -10.02
N GLY A 101 -44.68 -3.70 -10.55
CA GLY A 101 -45.70 -2.68 -10.81
C GLY A 101 -46.21 -1.96 -9.55
N LYS A 102 -45.47 -2.01 -8.43
CA LYS A 102 -45.81 -1.29 -7.19
C LYS A 102 -44.97 -0.03 -7.10
N SER A 103 -45.55 1.07 -6.62
CA SER A 103 -44.90 2.40 -6.59
C SER A 103 -43.64 2.50 -5.72
N GLY A 104 -43.33 1.50 -4.88
CA GLY A 104 -42.07 1.45 -4.12
C GLY A 104 -41.86 2.59 -3.11
N GLY A 105 -42.87 3.43 -2.88
CA GLY A 105 -42.77 4.66 -2.08
C GLY A 105 -42.47 5.93 -2.89
N LEU A 106 -42.42 5.83 -4.22
CA LEU A 106 -42.35 6.98 -5.14
C LEU A 106 -43.77 7.37 -5.58
N THR A 107 -43.94 8.63 -5.96
CA THR A 107 -45.17 9.11 -6.61
C THR A 107 -45.17 8.70 -8.09
N ASP A 108 -46.35 8.51 -8.69
CA ASP A 108 -46.46 8.06 -10.10
C ASP A 108 -45.69 9.00 -11.05
N LYS A 109 -45.75 10.31 -10.81
CA LYS A 109 -44.94 11.30 -11.56
C LYS A 109 -43.45 11.07 -11.46
N GLN A 110 -42.95 10.64 -10.30
CA GLN A 110 -41.54 10.32 -10.13
C GLN A 110 -41.19 9.02 -10.82
N VAL A 111 -42.09 8.03 -10.82
CA VAL A 111 -41.92 6.77 -11.57
C VAL A 111 -41.86 7.04 -13.06
N ASP A 112 -42.74 7.90 -13.61
CA ASP A 112 -42.76 8.27 -15.04
C ASP A 112 -41.50 9.02 -15.49
N THR A 113 -40.81 9.70 -14.58
CA THR A 113 -39.51 10.35 -14.88
C THR A 113 -38.33 9.38 -14.88
N LEU A 114 -38.51 8.14 -14.42
CA LEU A 114 -37.44 7.15 -14.44
C LEU A 114 -37.20 6.71 -15.89
N LEU A 115 -35.92 6.68 -16.27
CA LEU A 115 -35.50 6.24 -17.61
C LEU A 115 -35.51 4.71 -17.77
N VAL A 116 -35.99 3.99 -16.76
CA VAL A 116 -36.03 2.53 -16.74
C VAL A 116 -37.47 2.09 -16.96
N ASN A 117 -37.71 1.33 -18.03
CA ASN A 117 -38.99 0.71 -18.29
C ASN A 117 -39.11 -0.58 -17.46
N PHE A 118 -39.82 -0.52 -16.34
CA PHE A 118 -40.01 -1.70 -15.47
C PHE A 118 -41.00 -2.72 -16.05
N ASP A 119 -41.89 -2.29 -16.95
CA ASP A 119 -42.90 -3.14 -17.59
C ASP A 119 -42.41 -3.83 -18.87
N SER A 120 -41.24 -3.44 -19.40
CA SER A 120 -40.66 -4.15 -20.53
C SER A 120 -40.25 -5.54 -20.04
N LYS A 121 -40.89 -6.58 -20.60
CA LYS A 121 -40.44 -7.95 -20.39
C LYS A 121 -38.96 -8.01 -20.77
N LEU A 122 -38.17 -8.50 -19.83
CA LEU A 122 -36.73 -8.68 -19.98
C LEU A 122 -36.52 -9.72 -21.09
N ASP A 123 -36.53 -9.27 -22.35
CA ASP A 123 -36.05 -10.07 -23.45
C ASP A 123 -34.63 -10.47 -23.07
N ASN A 124 -34.38 -11.78 -22.96
CA ASN A 124 -33.16 -12.37 -22.45
C ASN A 124 -31.95 -11.53 -22.87
N TYR A 125 -31.38 -10.77 -21.93
CA TYR A 125 -30.07 -10.18 -22.13
C TYR A 125 -29.12 -11.35 -22.30
N GLU A 126 -28.77 -11.67 -23.55
CA GLU A 126 -27.63 -12.53 -23.81
C GLU A 126 -26.45 -11.82 -23.16
N SER A 127 -25.82 -12.53 -22.22
CA SER A 127 -24.65 -12.04 -21.52
C SER A 127 -23.55 -11.85 -22.56
N ASP A 128 -23.44 -10.64 -23.10
CA ASP A 128 -22.35 -10.17 -23.99
C ASP A 128 -21.04 -10.03 -23.20
N SER A 129 -20.73 -11.06 -22.40
CA SER A 129 -19.51 -11.19 -21.62
C SER A 129 -18.42 -11.67 -22.55
N ASP A 130 -18.10 -10.86 -23.55
CA ASP A 130 -16.83 -10.91 -24.26
C ASP A 130 -15.78 -10.13 -23.44
N ASP A 131 -15.69 -10.46 -22.14
CA ASP A 131 -14.69 -9.96 -21.19
C ASP A 131 -13.34 -10.61 -21.52
N VAL A 132 -12.84 -10.29 -22.71
CA VAL A 132 -11.47 -10.53 -23.10
C VAL A 132 -10.66 -9.50 -22.33
N ASP A 133 -9.94 -9.96 -21.31
CA ASP A 133 -9.08 -9.12 -20.48
C ASP A 133 -8.01 -8.42 -21.35
N GLU A 134 -8.31 -7.21 -21.82
CA GLU A 134 -7.41 -6.39 -22.62
C GLU A 134 -6.12 -6.06 -21.88
N SER A 135 -6.09 -6.18 -20.54
CA SER A 135 -4.87 -5.99 -19.74
C SER A 135 -3.84 -7.10 -19.90
N LEU A 136 -4.24 -8.29 -20.42
CA LEU A 136 -3.30 -9.33 -20.83
C LEU A 136 -2.56 -9.00 -22.14
N THR A 137 -3.13 -8.11 -22.96
CA THR A 137 -2.53 -7.71 -24.24
C THR A 137 -1.60 -6.53 -24.02
N VAL A 138 -0.32 -6.81 -23.74
CA VAL A 138 0.71 -5.76 -23.72
C VAL A 138 0.97 -5.29 -25.15
N PRO A 139 0.84 -3.98 -25.45
CA PRO A 139 1.24 -3.44 -26.75
C PRO A 139 2.69 -3.80 -27.04
N LYS A 140 2.92 -4.65 -28.04
CA LYS A 140 4.27 -4.95 -28.50
C LYS A 140 4.74 -3.75 -29.33
N PRO A 141 5.92 -3.16 -29.03
CA PRO A 141 6.49 -2.18 -29.93
C PRO A 141 6.66 -2.83 -31.31
N PRO A 142 6.51 -2.09 -32.42
CA PRO A 142 6.80 -2.62 -33.74
C PRO A 142 8.25 -3.13 -33.73
N VAL A 143 8.40 -4.45 -33.78
CA VAL A 143 9.71 -5.06 -33.95
C VAL A 143 10.01 -4.88 -35.43
N ASN A 144 10.75 -3.82 -35.76
CA ASN A 144 11.51 -3.82 -36.99
C ASN A 144 12.61 -4.86 -36.76
N ASP A 145 12.40 -6.08 -37.26
CA ASP A 145 13.36 -7.19 -37.12
C ASP A 145 14.73 -6.88 -37.76
N ASP A 146 14.81 -5.81 -38.55
CA ASP A 146 16.03 -5.35 -39.23
C ASP A 146 16.97 -4.49 -38.35
N ASP A 147 16.52 -4.02 -37.17
CA ASP A 147 17.32 -3.16 -36.29
C ASP A 147 18.19 -3.98 -35.32
N LEU A 148 19.46 -4.21 -35.70
CA LEU A 148 20.43 -4.94 -34.88
C LEU A 148 20.77 -4.21 -33.57
N ILE A 149 20.87 -4.97 -32.47
CA ILE A 149 21.39 -4.50 -31.18
C ILE A 149 22.92 -4.53 -31.24
N ILE A 150 23.55 -3.38 -31.04
CA ILE A 150 25.00 -3.19 -31.12
C ILE A 150 25.53 -2.69 -29.76
N GLU A 151 26.75 -3.09 -29.41
CA GLU A 151 27.48 -2.57 -28.26
C GLU A 151 28.22 -1.29 -28.68
N TYR A 152 28.01 -0.19 -27.95
CA TYR A 152 28.66 1.09 -28.21
C TYR A 152 29.24 1.68 -26.93
N GLU A 153 30.22 2.58 -27.08
CA GLU A 153 30.80 3.33 -25.98
C GLU A 153 30.04 4.64 -25.81
N ASP A 154 29.43 4.83 -24.64
CA ASP A 154 28.74 6.07 -24.23
C ASP A 154 29.77 7.20 -23.98
N GLU A 155 29.34 8.45 -23.89
CA GLU A 155 30.18 9.65 -23.67
C GLU A 155 31.05 9.55 -22.39
N PHE A 156 30.65 8.67 -21.46
CA PHE A 156 31.33 8.39 -20.21
C PHE A 156 32.31 7.21 -20.28
N GLY A 157 32.61 6.69 -21.47
CA GLY A 157 33.53 5.57 -21.68
C GLY A 157 33.00 4.23 -21.17
N ARG A 158 31.68 4.06 -21.11
CA ARG A 158 31.02 2.83 -20.64
C ARG A 158 30.41 2.08 -21.81
N MET A 159 30.58 0.77 -21.84
CA MET A 159 29.92 -0.10 -22.82
C MET A 159 28.43 -0.19 -22.51
N ARG A 160 27.59 0.16 -23.49
CA ARG A 160 26.14 0.04 -23.45
C ARG A 160 25.64 -0.72 -24.67
N THR A 161 24.49 -1.38 -24.54
CA THR A 161 23.80 -2.03 -25.66
C THR A 161 22.57 -1.22 -26.06
N GLY A 162 22.36 -1.05 -27.36
CA GLY A 162 21.21 -0.32 -27.91
C GLY A 162 20.94 -0.73 -29.35
N ARG A 163 19.76 -0.38 -29.89
CA ARG A 163 19.47 -0.59 -31.32
C ARG A 163 20.31 0.36 -32.16
N LYS A 164 20.80 -0.10 -33.31
CA LYS A 164 21.61 0.73 -34.24
C LYS A 164 20.93 2.07 -34.59
N SER A 165 19.61 2.07 -34.71
CA SER A 165 18.79 3.26 -35.03
C SER A 165 18.68 4.27 -33.88
N GLU A 166 18.86 3.84 -32.64
CA GLU A 166 18.77 4.68 -31.43
C GLU A 166 20.13 5.22 -30.98
N ILE A 167 21.23 4.67 -31.51
CA ILE A 167 22.59 5.07 -31.18
C ILE A 167 22.96 6.31 -32.01
N PRO A 168 23.38 7.43 -31.39
CA PRO A 168 23.89 8.60 -32.09
C PRO A 168 24.99 8.22 -33.09
N ARG A 169 24.95 8.80 -34.30
CA ARG A 169 25.88 8.43 -35.39
C ARG A 169 27.36 8.54 -35.00
N ASN A 170 27.70 9.48 -34.12
CA ASN A 170 29.05 9.69 -33.60
C ASN A 170 29.52 8.61 -32.60
N LEU A 171 28.61 7.80 -32.05
CA LEU A 171 28.90 6.71 -31.12
C LEU A 171 28.84 5.32 -31.78
N LEU A 172 28.45 5.26 -33.07
CA LEU A 172 28.47 4.00 -33.81
C LEU A 172 29.92 3.54 -34.02
N PRO A 173 30.20 2.23 -33.92
CA PRO A 173 31.48 1.68 -34.32
C PRO A 173 31.79 2.09 -35.77
N ARG A 174 32.92 2.77 -35.99
CA ARG A 174 33.42 3.07 -37.34
C ARG A 174 33.84 1.76 -37.98
N ASP A 175 33.17 1.38 -39.08
CA ASP A 175 33.63 0.23 -39.86
C ASP A 175 35.02 0.55 -40.44
N PRO A 176 36.02 -0.34 -40.29
CA PRO A 176 37.37 -0.10 -40.80
C PRO A 176 37.44 -0.04 -42.35
N ASN A 177 36.32 -0.29 -43.04
CA ASN A 177 36.19 -0.27 -44.50
C ASN A 177 35.38 0.93 -45.02
N GLU A 178 34.91 1.85 -44.18
CA GLU A 178 34.28 3.09 -44.63
C GLU A 178 35.34 4.19 -44.83
N GLU A 179 35.57 4.54 -46.10
CA GLU A 179 36.37 5.71 -46.51
C GLU A 179 35.94 6.96 -45.72
N PRO A 180 36.87 7.82 -45.27
CA PRO A 180 36.50 9.07 -44.62
C PRO A 180 35.73 9.96 -45.60
N ASP A 181 34.47 10.28 -45.26
CA ASP A 181 33.74 11.36 -45.93
C ASP A 181 34.44 12.67 -45.53
N ASP A 182 35.26 13.19 -46.43
CA ASP A 182 35.89 14.52 -46.34
C ASP A 182 34.80 15.61 -46.48
N ASP A 183 34.04 15.82 -45.42
CA ASP A 183 33.04 16.89 -45.34
C ASP A 183 33.70 18.20 -44.92
N TYR A 184 34.19 18.91 -45.93
CA TYR A 184 34.47 20.34 -46.06
C TYR A 184 34.40 21.22 -44.81
N GLU A 185 35.57 21.76 -44.47
CA GLU A 185 35.80 22.96 -43.66
C GLU A 185 34.89 24.11 -44.11
N CYS A 186 33.82 24.39 -43.36
CA CYS A 186 33.02 25.59 -43.54
C CYS A 186 33.79 26.77 -42.95
N VAL A 187 34.65 27.38 -43.76
CA VAL A 187 35.28 28.67 -43.45
C VAL A 187 34.21 29.75 -43.54
N ILE A 188 34.15 30.57 -42.49
CA ILE A 188 33.23 31.71 -42.25
C ILE A 188 33.30 32.75 -43.37
#